data_AF-A0A4Y9QJN0-F1
#
_entry.id   AF-A0A4Y9QJN0-F1
#
_cell.length_a   1.000
_cell.length_b   1.000
_cell.length_c   1.000
_cell.angle_alpha   90.00
_cell.angle_beta   90.00
_cell.angle_gamma   90.00
#
_symmetry.space_group_name_H-M   'P 1'
#
loop_
_entity.id
_entity.type
_entity.pdbx_description
1 polymer ?
#
loop_
_entity_poly.entity_id
_entity_poly.type
_entity_poly.pdbx_seq_one_letter_code
_entity_poly.pdbx_strand_id
1 'polypeptide(L)' 'MAKLSFLAGFGAGYVLGSKAGRERYEQIRQAYAQAKDDPRLQSLAGMAQARADDALASIRTRMGSEPPR' A
#
# COMPACT_ATOMS: atom_id res chain seq x y z
N MET A 1 1.31 -20.18 -23.28
CA MET A 1 0.55 -19.09 -23.91
C MET A 1 -0.39 -18.35 -22.93
N ALA A 2 -1.31 -19.02 -22.22
CA ALA A 2 -2.30 -18.34 -21.34
C ALA A 2 -1.72 -17.45 -20.21
N LYS A 3 -0.58 -17.81 -19.62
CA LYS A 3 0.08 -17.00 -18.57
C LYS A 3 0.61 -15.65 -19.09
N LEU A 4 1.10 -15.62 -20.33
CA LEU A 4 1.62 -14.41 -20.96
C LEU A 4 0.49 -13.45 -21.32
N SER A 5 -0.62 -13.96 -21.86
CA SER A 5 -1.80 -13.15 -22.14
C SER A 5 -2.48 -12.63 -20.87
N PHE A 6 -2.45 -13.39 -19.77
CA PHE A 6 -2.92 -12.91 -18.47
C PHE A 6 -2.06 -11.76 -17.92
N LEU A 7 -0.73 -11.90 -17.95
CA LEU A 7 0.18 -10.83 -17.54
C LEU A 7 0.05 -9.59 -18.42
N ALA A 8 -0.13 -9.77 -19.73
CA ALA A 8 -0.37 -8.67 -20.65
C ALA A 8 -1.70 -7.96 -20.36
N GLY A 9 -2.77 -8.71 -20.12
CA GLY A 9 -4.08 -8.15 -19.75
C GLY A 9 -4.05 -7.43 -18.39
N PHE A 10 -3.38 -8.01 -17.40
CA PHE A 10 -3.20 -7.40 -16.08
C PHE A 10 -2.37 -6.11 -16.17
N GLY A 11 -1.25 -6.13 -16.89
CA GLY A 11 -0.42 -4.94 -17.12
C GLY A 11 -1.16 -3.84 -17.87
N ALA A 12 -1.91 -4.21 -18.92
CA ALA A 12 -2.73 -3.26 -19.66
C ALA A 12 -3.83 -2.65 -18.77
N GLY A 13 -4.52 -3.47 -17.97
CA GLY A 13 -5.53 -3.01 -17.02
C GLY A 13 -4.95 -2.10 -15.93
N TYR A 14 -3.77 -2.42 -15.41
CA TYR A 14 -3.07 -1.60 -14.43
C TYR A 14 -2.67 -0.23 -14.99
N VAL A 15 -2.14 -0.19 -16.22
CA VAL A 15 -1.73 1.06 -16.88
C VAL A 15 -2.94 1.91 -17.27
N LEU A 16 -4.00 1.32 -17.82
CA LEU A 16 -5.22 2.06 -18.16
C LEU A 16 -5.95 2.56 -16.91
N GLY A 17 -6.04 1.75 -15.86
CA GLY A 17 -6.62 2.14 -14.57
C GLY A 17 -5.83 3.24 -13.86
N SER A 18 -4.50 3.21 -13.95
CA SER A 18 -3.65 4.27 -13.38
C SER A 18 -3.58 5.54 -14.26
N LYS A 19 -3.68 5.41 -15.59
CA LYS A 19 -3.56 6.53 -16.55
C LYS A 19 -4.87 7.31 -16.74
N ALA A 20 -6.03 6.69 -16.55
CA ALA A 20 -7.34 7.34 -16.73
C ALA A 20 -7.61 8.50 -15.77
N GLY A 21 -6.74 8.72 -14.80
CA GLY A 21 -6.98 9.65 -13.73
C GLY A 21 -6.11 10.88 -13.71
N ARG A 22 -5.36 11.34 -14.74
CA ARG A 22 -4.44 12.51 -14.55
C ARG A 22 -5.10 13.71 -13.85
N GLU A 23 -6.33 14.05 -14.20
CA GLU A 23 -7.09 15.13 -13.56
C GLU A 23 -7.58 14.79 -12.14
N ARG A 24 -7.87 13.51 -11.88
CA ARG A 24 -8.25 12.98 -10.56
C ARG A 24 -7.04 12.72 -9.66
N TYR A 25 -5.89 12.41 -10.26
CA TYR A 25 -4.60 12.16 -9.66
C TYR A 25 -4.02 13.48 -9.21
N GLU A 26 -4.15 14.56 -9.98
CA GLU A 26 -3.81 15.91 -9.51
C GLU A 26 -4.68 16.31 -8.32
N GLN A 27 -5.99 16.05 -8.34
CA GLN A 27 -6.86 16.30 -7.18
C GLN A 27 -6.47 15.47 -5.95
N ILE A 28 -6.20 14.17 -6.13
CA ILE A 28 -5.75 13.29 -5.04
C ILE A 28 -4.35 13.71 -4.55
N ARG A 29 -3.45 14.11 -5.46
CA ARG A 29 -2.10 14.59 -5.13
C ARG A 29 -2.14 15.89 -4.35
N GLN A 30 -3.05 16.80 -4.70
CA GLN A 30 -3.24 18.06 -3.99
C GLN A 30 -3.86 17.83 -2.60
N ALA A 31 -4.84 16.94 -2.50
CA ALA A 31 -5.40 16.49 -1.22
C ALA A 31 -4.34 15.78 -0.37
N TYR A 32 -3.49 14.94 -0.98
CA TYR A 32 -2.37 14.27 -0.31
C TYR A 32 -1.31 15.28 0.16
N ALA A 33 -0.99 16.29 -0.65
CA ALA A 33 -0.06 17.35 -0.27
C ALA A 33 -0.59 18.12 0.96
N GLN A 34 -1.87 18.50 0.96
CA GLN A 34 -2.50 19.13 2.13
C GLN A 34 -2.53 18.21 3.35
N ALA A 35 -2.85 16.93 3.15
CA ALA A 35 -2.93 15.95 4.22
C ALA A 35 -1.54 15.68 4.85
N LYS A 36 -0.47 15.70 4.05
CA LYS A 36 0.91 15.51 4.53
C LYS A 36 1.38 16.64 5.45
N ASP A 37 0.86 17.85 5.24
CA ASP A 37 1.23 19.03 6.02
C ASP A 37 0.35 19.21 7.28
N ASP A 38 -0.67 18.36 7.49
CA ASP A 38 -1.49 18.39 8.71
C ASP A 38 -0.82 17.58 9.85
N PRO A 39 -0.46 18.21 10.98
CA PRO A 39 0.15 17.52 12.12
C PRO A 39 -0.73 16.43 12.74
N ARG A 40 -2.05 16.45 12.50
CA ARG A 40 -2.96 15.37 12.93
C ARG A 40 -2.68 14.07 12.21
N LEU A 41 -2.23 14.13 10.95
CA LEU A 41 -1.87 12.94 10.19
C LEU A 41 -0.53 12.34 10.63
N GLN A 42 0.40 13.12 11.18
CA GLN A 42 1.61 12.56 11.81
C GLN A 42 1.28 11.71 13.03
N SER A 43 0.33 12.16 13.86
CA SER A 43 -0.17 11.39 14.99
C SER A 43 -0.85 10.08 14.55
N LEU A 44 -1.69 10.14 13.51
CA LEU A 44 -2.31 8.97 12.90
C LEU A 44 -1.30 8.01 12.27
N ALA A 45 -0.28 8.53 11.59
CA ALA A 45 0.80 7.74 11.02
C ALA A 45 1.59 7.01 12.12
N GLY A 46 1.90 7.68 13.24
CA GLY A 46 2.55 7.05 14.39
C GLY A 46 1.71 5.92 14.99
N MET A 47 0.40 6.12 15.14
CA MET A 47 -0.51 5.06 15.60
C MET A 47 -0.59 3.89 14.60
N ALA A 48 -0.67 4.18 13.30
CA ALA A 48 -0.70 3.16 12.26
C ALA A 48 0.61 2.35 12.22
N GLN A 49 1.75 3.04 12.39
CA GLN A 49 3.06 2.40 12.47
C GLN A 49 3.16 1.49 13.69
N ALA A 50 2.74 1.96 14.88
CA ALA A 50 2.71 1.13 16.08
C ALA A 50 1.84 -0.13 15.90
N ARG A 51 0.67 0.00 15.27
CA ARG A 51 -0.20 -1.15 14.95
C ARG A 51 0.43 -2.11 13.94
N ALA A 52 1.15 -1.59 12.96
CA ALA A 52 1.87 -2.40 11.99
C ALA A 52 3.02 -3.18 12.65
N ASP A 53 3.78 -2.52 13.53
CA ASP A 53 4.86 -3.14 14.30
C ASP A 53 4.33 -4.22 15.25
N ASP A 54 3.20 -3.98 15.93
CA ASP A 54 2.51 -4.97 16.76
C ASP A 54 2.05 -6.18 15.93
N ALA A 55 1.47 -5.93 14.75
CA ALA A 55 1.06 -6.99 13.84
C ALA A 55 2.28 -7.81 13.38
N LEU A 56 3.37 -7.15 13.00
CA LEU A 56 4.62 -7.81 12.61
C LEU A 56 5.22 -8.61 13.76
N ALA A 57 5.23 -8.06 14.97
CA ALA A 57 5.71 -8.73 16.17
C ALA A 57 4.88 -9.96 16.48
N SER A 58 3.55 -9.89 16.32
CA SER A 58 2.65 -11.03 16.51
C SER A 58 2.90 -12.16 15.50
N ILE A 59 3.16 -11.79 14.24
CA ILE A 59 3.49 -12.74 13.17
C ILE A 59 4.87 -13.34 13.42
N ARG A 60 5.86 -12.52 13.78
CA ARG A 60 7.22 -12.97 14.12
C ARG A 60 7.21 -13.89 15.34
N THR A 61 6.36 -13.64 16.32
CA THR A 61 6.23 -14.49 17.52
C THR A 61 5.63 -15.83 17.13
N ARG A 62 4.61 -15.84 16.27
CA ARG A 62 3.97 -17.08 15.77
C ARG A 62 4.89 -17.90 14.85
N MET A 63 5.69 -17.24 14.01
CA MET A 63 6.64 -17.91 13.12
C MET A 63 7.95 -18.27 13.83
N GLY A 64 8.37 -17.50 14.84
CA GLY A 64 9.56 -17.78 15.66
C GLY A 64 9.40 -18.98 16.60
N SER A 65 8.16 -19.47 16.79
CA SER A 65 7.87 -20.72 17.48
C SER A 65 7.92 -21.97 16.59
N GLU A 66 8.24 -21.85 15.29
CA GLU A 66 8.55 -22.99 14.43
C GLU A 66 10.07 -23.12 14.25
N PRO A 67 10.76 -24.00 15.01
CA PRO A 67 12.13 -24.37 14.68
C PRO A 67 12.12 -25.18 13.37
N PRO A 68 13.01 -24.90 12.41
CA PRO A 68 13.23 -25.79 11.28
C PRO A 68 13.77 -27.11 11.84
N ARG A 69 13.00 -28.20 11.69
CA ARG A 69 13.50 -29.56 11.87
C ARG A 69 14.18 -30.04 10.60
#